data_AF-I3K4R0-F1
#
_entry.id   AF-I3K4R0-F1
#
_cell.length_a   1.000
_cell.length_b   1.000
_cell.length_c   1.000
_cell.angle_alpha   90.00
_cell.angle_beta   90.00
_cell.angle_gamma   90.00
#
_symmetry.space_group_name_H-M   'P 1'
#
loop_
_entity.id
_entity.type
_entity.pdbx_description
1 polymer ?
#
loop_
_entity_poly.entity_id
_entity_poly.type
_entity_poly.pdbx_seq_one_letter_code
_entity_poly.pdbx_strand_id
1 'polypeptide(L)'
;MTTAVTEWAAKLTLKRFSLNTDCCCFVVLIFHLQMAQDRTVVFFDLEATGLDTTVCDIIQLAAICEDKIFNVYILPRQPLTESAKRVTGFTVSNNRLFLRGVPVDTIPLAEALTNFIAFLRSFHHPVLLAAHNAKRFDAPVLTRWLQNCSLLQQFQQVVSGFLDTFLLSKNLFRLSSYSQEFMVRRFLGKSYNAHNAVEDARMLQELYKAWRPTTFSVSNCTFRAVRVY
;
A
#
# COMPACT_ATOMS: atom_id res chain seq x y z
N MET A 1 7.08 1.31 -69.67
CA MET A 1 6.18 0.17 -69.95
C MET A 1 6.63 -0.96 -69.04
N THR A 2 5.80 -1.59 -68.20
CA THR A 2 4.34 -1.38 -67.99
C THR A 2 3.93 -1.80 -66.56
N THR A 3 2.92 -1.13 -66.01
CA THR A 3 1.96 -1.50 -64.92
C THR A 3 2.13 -2.84 -64.16
N ALA A 4 2.09 -2.99 -62.82
CA ALA A 4 1.42 -2.33 -61.66
C ALA A 4 0.21 -3.12 -61.06
N VAL A 5 -0.32 -2.63 -59.92
CA VAL A 5 -1.58 -3.01 -59.17
C VAL A 5 -1.46 -4.15 -58.13
N THR A 6 -2.09 -4.18 -56.93
CA THR A 6 -2.28 -3.22 -55.78
C THR A 6 -2.73 -4.03 -54.53
N GLU A 7 -2.64 -3.59 -53.27
CA GLU A 7 -1.97 -2.41 -52.68
C GLU A 7 -0.80 -2.86 -51.77
N TRP A 8 -0.93 -3.38 -50.53
CA TRP A 8 -2.06 -3.52 -49.58
C TRP A 8 -1.54 -3.35 -48.14
N ALA A 9 -1.41 -2.10 -47.67
CA ALA A 9 -0.94 -1.74 -46.31
C ALA A 9 -1.21 -0.25 -45.96
N ALA A 10 -2.34 0.30 -46.38
CA ALA A 10 -2.84 1.59 -45.91
C ALA A 10 -3.05 1.64 -44.38
N LYS A 11 -2.94 2.76 -43.65
CA LYS A 11 -2.46 4.14 -43.93
C LYS A 11 -2.22 4.83 -42.59
N LEU A 12 -1.07 5.46 -42.34
CA LEU A 12 -0.94 6.52 -41.34
C LEU A 12 -0.24 7.75 -41.95
N THR A 13 -1.02 8.80 -42.17
CA THR A 13 -0.57 9.98 -42.93
C THR A 13 0.24 10.94 -42.06
N LEU A 14 1.56 10.81 -42.05
CA LEU A 14 2.43 11.90 -41.58
C LEU A 14 2.25 13.11 -42.50
N LYS A 15 1.58 14.17 -42.01
CA LYS A 15 1.74 15.50 -42.60
C LYS A 15 3.18 15.94 -42.37
N ARG A 16 3.96 16.07 -43.45
CA ARG A 16 5.24 16.81 -43.41
C ARG A 16 4.97 18.23 -42.92
N PHE A 17 5.49 18.56 -41.74
CA PHE A 17 5.93 19.93 -41.48
C PHE A 17 7.36 20.09 -41.99
N SER A 18 7.68 21.27 -42.51
CA SER A 18 9.01 21.56 -43.05
C SER A 18 10.03 21.75 -41.91
N LEU A 19 11.30 21.50 -42.23
CA LEU A 19 12.44 21.58 -41.33
C LEU A 19 12.51 22.91 -40.58
N ASN A 20 12.68 22.83 -39.25
CA ASN A 20 13.69 23.63 -38.58
C ASN A 20 14.29 22.85 -37.39
N THR A 21 15.36 23.38 -36.81
CA THR A 21 16.18 22.72 -35.76
C THR A 21 15.40 22.33 -34.50
N ASP A 22 15.47 21.03 -34.12
CA ASP A 22 15.90 20.57 -32.77
C ASP A 22 15.55 19.09 -32.54
N CYS A 23 16.47 18.19 -32.92
CA CYS A 23 16.27 16.75 -32.74
C CYS A 23 16.25 16.31 -31.26
N CYS A 24 16.90 17.08 -30.36
CA CYS A 24 16.88 16.84 -28.91
C CYS A 24 15.48 16.97 -28.29
N CYS A 25 14.68 17.95 -28.73
CA CYS A 25 13.39 18.26 -28.10
C CYS A 25 12.37 17.11 -28.20
N PHE A 26 12.38 16.34 -29.30
CA PHE A 26 11.46 15.20 -29.44
C PHE A 26 11.82 14.02 -28.53
N VAL A 27 13.13 13.76 -28.32
CA VAL A 27 13.58 12.73 -27.37
C VAL A 27 13.27 13.17 -25.94
N VAL A 28 13.53 14.45 -25.61
CA VAL A 28 13.18 15.04 -24.30
C VAL A 28 11.68 14.97 -24.04
N LEU A 29 10.83 15.14 -25.05
CA LEU A 29 9.36 15.05 -24.90
C LEU A 29 8.89 13.62 -24.62
N ILE A 30 9.48 12.61 -25.25
CA ILE A 30 9.19 11.19 -24.96
C ILE A 30 9.66 10.83 -23.54
N PHE A 31 10.85 11.28 -23.12
CA PHE A 31 11.31 11.11 -21.74
C PHE A 31 10.45 11.87 -20.72
N HIS A 32 9.93 13.07 -21.04
CA HIS A 32 9.02 13.82 -20.15
C HIS A 32 7.62 13.20 -20.05
N LEU A 33 7.09 12.63 -21.14
CA LEU A 33 5.84 11.88 -21.12
C LEU A 33 5.94 10.57 -20.31
N GLN A 34 7.15 10.12 -20.01
CA GLN A 34 7.42 8.97 -19.15
C GLN A 34 7.85 9.36 -17.71
N MET A 35 7.50 10.57 -17.26
CA MET A 35 7.67 11.05 -15.87
C MET A 35 6.38 10.95 -15.03
N ALA A 36 5.62 9.88 -15.20
CA ALA A 36 4.77 9.40 -14.11
C ALA A 36 5.73 8.95 -12.99
N GLN A 37 5.73 9.66 -11.85
CA GLN A 37 6.62 9.32 -10.72
C GLN A 37 6.46 7.84 -10.36
N ASP A 38 7.51 7.06 -10.57
CA ASP A 38 7.55 5.65 -10.18
C ASP A 38 7.75 5.57 -8.67
N ARG A 39 6.63 5.55 -7.94
CA ARG A 39 6.60 5.53 -6.48
C ARG A 39 6.64 4.08 -6.03
N THR A 40 7.61 3.73 -5.19
CA THR A 40 7.61 2.41 -4.55
C THR A 40 6.32 2.26 -3.73
N VAL A 41 5.42 1.37 -4.18
CA VAL A 41 4.20 1.03 -3.45
C VAL A 41 4.55 -0.05 -2.45
N VAL A 42 4.54 0.31 -1.16
CA VAL A 42 4.79 -0.63 -0.06
C VAL A 42 3.44 -0.94 0.59
N PHE A 43 3.07 -2.21 0.59
CA PHE A 43 1.82 -2.68 1.17
C PHE A 43 2.02 -2.88 2.67
N PHE A 44 1.09 -2.41 3.50
CA PHE A 44 1.18 -2.54 4.95
C PHE A 44 -0.20 -2.81 5.56
N ASP A 45 -0.20 -3.31 6.79
CA ASP A 45 -1.42 -3.65 7.54
C ASP A 45 -1.12 -3.55 9.05
N LEU A 46 -2.16 -3.29 9.86
CA LEU A 46 -2.08 -3.13 11.31
C LEU A 46 -3.06 -4.03 12.05
N GLU A 47 -2.55 -4.92 12.89
CA GLU A 47 -3.36 -5.50 13.96
C GLU A 47 -3.36 -4.56 15.16
N ALA A 48 -4.51 -4.39 15.82
CA ALA A 48 -4.66 -3.47 16.95
C ALA A 48 -5.56 -4.03 18.06
N THR A 49 -5.54 -3.38 19.24
CA THR A 49 -6.39 -3.76 20.38
C THR A 49 -7.89 -3.58 20.15
N GLY A 50 -8.31 -2.79 19.17
CA GLY A 50 -9.71 -2.51 18.86
C GLY A 50 -9.88 -1.55 17.69
N LEU A 51 -11.13 -1.28 17.32
CA LEU A 51 -11.48 -0.49 16.12
C LEU A 51 -11.52 1.04 16.33
N ASP A 52 -11.44 1.52 17.57
CA ASP A 52 -11.38 2.96 17.87
C ASP A 52 -9.97 3.49 17.57
N THR A 53 -9.84 4.20 16.45
CA THR A 53 -8.57 4.75 15.95
C THR A 53 -7.97 5.83 16.83
N THR A 54 -8.74 6.41 17.77
CA THR A 54 -8.28 7.46 18.69
C THR A 54 -7.57 6.90 19.92
N VAL A 55 -7.96 5.70 20.38
CA VAL A 55 -7.37 5.07 21.58
C VAL A 55 -6.51 3.85 21.31
N CYS A 56 -6.81 3.00 20.32
CA CYS A 56 -6.22 1.64 20.22
C CYS A 56 -4.67 1.61 20.18
N ASP A 57 -4.08 0.53 20.71
CA ASP A 57 -2.65 0.23 20.61
C ASP A 57 -2.42 -0.75 19.44
N ILE A 58 -1.34 -0.55 18.68
CA ILE A 58 -0.89 -1.49 17.64
C ILE A 58 -0.31 -2.73 18.34
N ILE A 59 -0.63 -3.94 17.85
CA ILE A 59 -0.10 -5.22 18.36
C ILE A 59 0.76 -5.96 17.32
N GLN A 60 0.51 -5.74 16.03
CA GLN A 60 1.38 -6.15 14.92
C GLN A 60 1.44 -5.03 13.88
N LEU A 61 2.64 -4.75 13.39
CA LEU A 61 2.87 -3.88 12.23
C LEU A 61 3.69 -4.68 11.22
N ALA A 62 3.15 -4.87 10.01
CA ALA A 62 3.83 -5.56 8.93
C ALA A 62 3.76 -4.79 7.62
N ALA A 63 4.72 -5.03 6.75
CA ALA A 63 4.73 -4.51 5.39
C ALA A 63 5.45 -5.42 4.40
N ILE A 64 5.03 -5.35 3.14
CA ILE A 64 5.53 -6.14 2.01
C ILE A 64 5.85 -5.18 0.85
N CYS A 65 7.02 -5.36 0.23
CA CYS A 65 7.34 -4.73 -1.04
C CYS A 65 8.23 -5.66 -1.87
N GLU A 66 7.67 -6.15 -2.99
CA GLU A 66 8.19 -7.28 -3.74
C GLU A 66 8.43 -8.51 -2.86
N ASP A 67 9.69 -8.85 -2.61
CA ASP A 67 10.19 -9.94 -1.77
C ASP A 67 10.51 -9.49 -0.33
N LYS A 68 10.75 -8.18 -0.11
CA LYS A 68 11.11 -7.64 1.21
C LYS A 68 9.91 -7.65 2.16
N ILE A 69 10.16 -8.12 3.39
CA ILE A 69 9.18 -8.23 4.46
C ILE A 69 9.64 -7.41 5.67
N PHE A 70 8.72 -6.63 6.24
CA PHE A 70 8.80 -6.10 7.60
C PHE A 70 7.71 -6.75 8.43
N ASN A 71 8.03 -7.18 9.66
CA ASN A 71 7.05 -7.70 10.61
C ASN A 71 7.58 -7.51 12.03
N VAL A 72 6.83 -6.81 12.88
CA VAL A 72 7.15 -6.64 14.30
C VAL A 72 5.88 -6.73 15.15
N TYR A 73 6.01 -7.33 16.33
CA TYR A 73 4.96 -7.36 17.34
C TYR A 73 5.25 -6.34 18.45
N ILE A 74 4.20 -5.78 19.03
CA ILE A 74 4.25 -4.74 20.06
C ILE A 74 3.37 -5.19 21.21
N LEU A 75 3.86 -5.13 22.45
CA LEU A 75 3.04 -5.40 23.63
C LEU A 75 2.13 -4.17 23.88
N PRO A 76 0.80 -4.29 23.79
CA PRO A 76 -0.09 -3.16 23.99
C PRO A 76 -0.18 -2.78 25.47
N ARG A 77 -0.38 -1.49 25.75
CA ARG A 77 -0.52 -0.95 27.10
C ARG A 77 -1.95 -1.07 27.65
N GLN A 78 -2.89 -1.52 26.82
CA GLN A 78 -4.31 -1.65 27.14
C GLN A 78 -4.85 -3.03 26.69
N PRO A 79 -5.95 -3.53 27.27
CA PRO A 79 -6.55 -4.79 26.86
C PRO A 79 -7.03 -4.78 25.40
N LEU A 80 -6.89 -5.92 24.73
CA LEU A 80 -7.58 -6.18 23.46
C LEU A 80 -9.08 -6.36 23.74
N THR A 81 -9.94 -5.87 22.85
CA THR A 81 -11.38 -6.15 22.90
C THR A 81 -11.67 -7.62 22.60
N GLU A 82 -12.83 -8.12 23.06
CA GLU A 82 -13.31 -9.47 22.71
C GLU A 82 -13.60 -9.65 21.20
N SER A 83 -13.69 -8.57 20.43
CA SER A 83 -13.69 -8.66 18.96
C SER A 83 -12.28 -8.86 18.41
N ALA A 84 -11.31 -8.03 18.83
CA ALA A 84 -9.91 -8.12 18.39
C ALA A 84 -9.28 -9.47 18.71
N LYS A 85 -9.44 -9.98 19.95
CA LYS A 85 -8.97 -11.31 20.36
C LYS A 85 -9.48 -12.44 19.47
N ARG A 86 -10.73 -12.35 19.05
CA ARG A 86 -11.45 -13.40 18.29
C ARG A 86 -11.05 -13.46 16.83
N VAL A 87 -10.88 -12.31 16.18
CA VAL A 87 -10.55 -12.25 14.75
C VAL A 87 -9.06 -12.53 14.50
N THR A 88 -8.18 -11.90 15.29
CA THR A 88 -6.72 -12.05 15.16
C THR A 88 -6.18 -13.34 15.79
N GLY A 89 -6.78 -13.75 16.91
CA GLY A 89 -6.24 -14.78 17.79
C GLY A 89 -5.17 -14.28 18.76
N PHE A 90 -4.91 -12.97 18.85
CA PHE A 90 -3.99 -12.43 19.86
C PHE A 90 -4.61 -12.39 21.26
N THR A 91 -3.80 -12.68 22.27
CA THR A 91 -4.10 -12.48 23.69
C THR A 91 -2.88 -11.93 24.44
N VAL A 92 -3.10 -11.30 25.60
CA VAL A 92 -2.04 -10.86 26.51
C VAL A 92 -2.22 -11.56 27.84
N SER A 93 -1.14 -12.12 28.38
CA SER A 93 -1.10 -12.76 29.70
C SER A 93 0.30 -12.61 30.30
N ASN A 94 0.40 -12.43 31.62
CA ASN A 94 1.68 -12.32 32.33
C ASN A 94 2.70 -11.36 31.67
N ASN A 95 2.23 -10.21 31.20
CA ASN A 95 3.00 -9.19 30.48
C ASN A 95 3.72 -9.70 29.20
N ARG A 96 3.14 -10.70 28.51
CA ARG A 96 3.57 -11.20 27.19
C ARG A 96 2.40 -11.23 26.21
N LEU A 97 2.69 -11.00 24.94
CA LEU A 97 1.75 -11.18 23.84
C LEU A 97 1.81 -12.63 23.33
N PHE A 98 0.66 -13.20 23.00
CA PHE A 98 0.52 -14.53 22.44
C PHE A 98 -0.33 -14.48 21.18
N LEU A 99 0.10 -15.18 20.12
CA LEU A 99 -0.70 -15.45 18.94
C LEU A 99 -1.21 -16.89 19.02
N ARG A 100 -2.53 -17.06 19.17
CA ARG A 100 -3.22 -18.37 19.23
C ARG A 100 -2.63 -19.33 20.28
N GLY A 101 -2.19 -18.77 21.41
CA GLY A 101 -1.59 -19.49 22.53
C GLY A 101 -0.07 -19.67 22.46
N VAL A 102 0.58 -19.33 21.33
CA VAL A 102 2.04 -19.33 21.20
C VAL A 102 2.57 -17.93 21.57
N PRO A 103 3.53 -17.78 22.50
CA PRO A 103 4.10 -16.48 22.81
C PRO A 103 4.86 -15.91 21.61
N VAL A 104 4.76 -14.60 21.39
CA VAL A 104 5.55 -13.88 20.38
C VAL A 104 6.46 -12.85 21.06
N ASP A 105 7.65 -12.65 20.51
CA ASP A 105 8.58 -11.64 21.00
C ASP A 105 8.16 -10.25 20.50
N THR A 106 8.20 -9.27 21.40
CA THR A 106 7.69 -7.91 21.16
C THR A 106 8.77 -6.86 21.43
N ILE A 107 8.79 -5.81 20.62
CA ILE A 107 9.68 -4.65 20.80
C ILE A 107 8.89 -3.40 21.26
N PRO A 108 9.54 -2.39 21.87
CA PRO A 108 8.90 -1.13 22.22
C PRO A 108 8.34 -0.41 20.98
N LEU A 109 7.17 0.22 21.10
CA LEU A 109 6.49 0.87 19.97
C LEU A 109 7.35 1.94 19.27
N ALA A 110 8.09 2.75 20.02
CA ALA A 110 8.97 3.77 19.43
C ALA A 110 10.10 3.13 18.60
N GLU A 111 10.58 1.96 18.99
CA GLU A 111 11.55 1.17 18.23
C GLU A 111 10.90 0.58 16.98
N ALA A 112 9.72 -0.04 17.11
CA ALA A 112 8.94 -0.57 15.98
C ALA A 112 8.69 0.48 14.89
N LEU A 113 8.27 1.69 15.26
CA LEU A 113 8.04 2.79 14.32
C LEU A 113 9.35 3.33 13.72
N THR A 114 10.45 3.36 14.49
CA THR A 114 11.78 3.77 13.98
C THR A 114 12.30 2.75 12.97
N ASN A 115 12.21 1.46 13.29
CA ASN A 115 12.59 0.35 12.41
C ASN A 115 11.72 0.31 11.15
N PHE A 116 10.43 0.64 11.26
CA PHE A 116 9.54 0.78 10.11
C PHE A 116 9.94 1.94 9.18
N ILE A 117 10.24 3.13 9.74
CA ILE A 117 10.76 4.26 8.94
C ILE A 117 12.08 3.89 8.27
N ALA A 118 12.98 3.16 8.95
CA ALA A 118 14.22 2.68 8.37
C ALA A 118 13.99 1.67 7.22
N PHE A 119 13.05 0.73 7.37
CA PHE A 119 12.62 -0.18 6.30
C PHE A 119 12.09 0.58 5.09
N LEU A 120 11.16 1.53 5.27
CA LEU A 120 10.63 2.36 4.19
C LEU A 120 11.71 3.24 3.54
N ARG A 121 12.71 3.68 4.31
CA ARG A 121 13.84 4.46 3.80
C ARG A 121 14.75 3.63 2.86
N SER A 122 14.69 2.29 2.91
CA SER A 122 15.51 1.37 2.08
C SER A 122 15.03 1.17 0.63
N PHE A 123 14.01 1.90 0.20
CA PHE A 123 13.44 1.86 -1.15
C PHE A 123 13.69 3.15 -1.93
N HIS A 124 13.37 3.17 -3.23
CA HIS A 124 13.39 4.40 -4.02
C HIS A 124 12.24 5.34 -3.60
N HIS A 125 12.56 6.63 -3.43
CA HIS A 125 11.62 7.63 -2.92
C HIS A 125 10.96 8.44 -4.05
N PRO A 126 9.72 8.92 -3.86
CA PRO A 126 8.93 8.81 -2.65
C PRO A 126 8.17 7.49 -2.53
N VAL A 127 8.05 6.98 -1.31
CA VAL A 127 7.21 5.81 -1.00
C VAL A 127 5.73 6.19 -1.00
N LEU A 128 4.88 5.26 -1.42
CA LEU A 128 3.42 5.30 -1.26
C LEU A 128 3.00 4.08 -0.44
N LEU A 129 2.44 4.29 0.75
CA LEU A 129 1.94 3.19 1.58
C LEU A 129 0.54 2.75 1.12
N ALA A 130 0.31 1.46 0.94
CA ALA A 130 -0.99 0.92 0.54
C ALA A 130 -1.57 -0.02 1.60
N ALA A 131 -2.77 0.27 2.10
CA ALA A 131 -3.52 -0.59 3.01
C ALA A 131 -5.00 -0.64 2.63
N HIS A 132 -5.74 -1.62 3.15
CA HIS A 132 -7.13 -1.84 2.80
C HIS A 132 -8.08 -1.07 3.72
N ASN A 133 -8.86 -0.12 3.17
CA ASN A 133 -9.65 0.84 3.96
C ASN A 133 -8.75 1.76 4.83
N ALA A 134 -7.50 1.95 4.40
CA ALA A 134 -6.44 2.75 5.04
C ALA A 134 -6.88 4.11 5.58
N LYS A 135 -7.78 4.81 4.86
CA LYS A 135 -8.23 6.16 5.23
C LYS A 135 -9.07 6.16 6.51
N ARG A 136 -9.71 5.04 6.85
CA ARG A 136 -10.58 4.92 8.04
C ARG A 136 -9.91 4.23 9.22
N PHE A 137 -8.78 3.55 9.03
CA PHE A 137 -8.14 2.77 10.08
C PHE A 137 -6.62 2.96 10.14
N ASP A 138 -5.89 2.37 9.20
CA ASP A 138 -4.43 2.19 9.29
C ASP A 138 -3.67 3.52 9.32
N ALA A 139 -4.03 4.45 8.44
CA ALA A 139 -3.37 5.75 8.38
C ALA A 139 -3.68 6.63 9.63
N PRO A 140 -4.93 6.74 10.12
CA PRO A 140 -5.23 7.31 11.44
C PRO A 140 -4.43 6.71 12.60
N VAL A 141 -4.41 5.38 12.72
CA VAL A 141 -3.74 4.69 13.84
C VAL A 141 -2.22 4.90 13.77
N LEU A 142 -1.61 4.66 12.61
CA LEU A 142 -0.18 4.87 12.41
C LEU A 142 0.21 6.35 12.63
N THR A 143 -0.59 7.30 12.14
CA THR A 143 -0.27 8.74 12.27
C THR A 143 -0.33 9.22 13.71
N ARG A 144 -1.37 8.84 14.48
CA ARG A 144 -1.44 9.14 15.92
C ARG A 144 -0.22 8.60 16.66
N TRP A 145 0.22 7.39 16.32
CA TRP A 145 1.36 6.78 16.99
C TRP A 145 2.71 7.38 16.58
N LEU A 146 2.88 7.75 15.32
CA LEU A 146 4.01 8.56 14.86
C LEU A 146 4.06 9.96 15.49
N GLN A 147 2.92 10.57 15.80
CA GLN A 147 2.85 11.82 16.56
C GLN A 147 3.27 11.60 18.02
N ASN A 148 2.66 10.62 18.70
CA ASN A 148 2.96 10.29 20.10
C ASN A 148 4.44 9.93 20.34
N CYS A 149 5.12 9.34 19.35
CA CYS A 149 6.55 9.03 19.41
C CYS A 149 7.46 10.13 18.82
N SER A 150 6.95 11.30 18.42
CA SER A 150 7.70 12.39 17.75
C SER A 150 8.41 11.99 16.44
N LEU A 151 7.90 10.96 15.75
CA LEU A 151 8.47 10.40 14.52
C LEU A 151 7.79 10.90 13.23
N LEU A 152 6.62 11.54 13.32
CA LEU A 152 5.81 11.92 12.14
C LEU A 152 6.59 12.74 11.10
N GLN A 153 7.44 13.69 11.52
CA GLN A 153 8.22 14.51 10.59
C GLN A 153 9.24 13.66 9.79
N GLN A 154 9.88 12.68 10.44
CA GLN A 154 10.82 11.76 9.78
C GLN A 154 10.12 10.80 8.81
N PHE A 155 8.91 10.38 9.16
CA PHE A 155 8.04 9.56 8.30
C PHE A 155 7.59 10.33 7.05
N GLN A 156 7.17 11.59 7.20
CA GLN A 156 6.74 12.46 6.10
C GLN A 156 7.87 12.84 5.11
N GLN A 157 9.14 12.65 5.48
CA GLN A 157 10.29 12.77 4.56
C GLN A 157 10.44 11.56 3.63
N VAL A 158 9.89 10.39 3.99
CA VAL A 158 10.01 9.13 3.23
C VAL A 158 8.72 8.79 2.49
N VAL A 159 7.56 9.03 3.12
CA VAL A 159 6.23 8.64 2.64
C VAL A 159 5.46 9.83 2.09
N SER A 160 5.17 9.81 0.78
CA SER A 160 4.37 10.85 0.11
C SER A 160 2.89 10.86 0.52
N GLY A 161 2.37 9.70 0.91
CA GLY A 161 0.97 9.51 1.27
C GLY A 161 0.58 8.04 1.41
N PHE A 162 -0.73 7.86 1.50
CA PHE A 162 -1.40 6.58 1.65
C PHE A 162 -2.35 6.35 0.48
N LEU A 163 -2.36 5.13 -0.06
CA LEU A 163 -3.33 4.62 -1.03
C LEU A 163 -4.37 3.78 -0.28
N ASP A 164 -5.63 4.16 -0.38
CA ASP A 164 -6.74 3.34 0.14
C ASP A 164 -7.18 2.34 -0.94
N THR A 165 -6.88 1.05 -0.73
CA THR A 165 -7.16 0.01 -1.73
C THR A 165 -8.62 -0.45 -1.74
N PHE A 166 -9.41 -0.13 -0.70
CA PHE A 166 -10.86 -0.32 -0.70
C PHE A 166 -11.54 0.72 -1.61
N LEU A 167 -11.09 1.98 -1.55
CA LEU A 167 -11.53 3.00 -2.51
C LEU A 167 -11.06 2.69 -3.94
N LEU A 168 -9.86 2.13 -4.10
CA LEU A 168 -9.35 1.70 -5.41
C LEU A 168 -10.22 0.58 -6.00
N SER A 169 -10.52 -0.49 -5.26
CA SER A 169 -11.33 -1.60 -5.77
C SER A 169 -12.78 -1.18 -6.06
N LYS A 170 -13.34 -0.24 -5.28
CA LYS A 170 -14.62 0.43 -5.58
C LYS A 170 -14.60 1.19 -6.90
N ASN A 171 -13.49 1.83 -7.25
CA ASN A 171 -13.34 2.58 -8.51
C ASN A 171 -13.07 1.67 -9.72
N LEU A 172 -12.34 0.56 -9.55
CA LEU A 172 -12.03 -0.39 -10.62
C LEU A 172 -13.18 -1.34 -10.96
N PHE A 173 -13.98 -1.75 -9.97
CA PHE A 173 -14.91 -2.88 -10.11
C PHE A 173 -16.32 -2.59 -9.59
N ARG A 174 -17.24 -3.53 -9.88
CA ARG A 174 -18.59 -3.60 -9.31
C ARG A 174 -18.77 -4.99 -8.70
N LEU A 175 -18.59 -5.09 -7.38
CA LEU A 175 -18.59 -6.33 -6.61
C LEU A 175 -19.72 -6.34 -5.55
N SER A 176 -20.13 -7.54 -5.14
CA SER A 176 -21.09 -7.75 -4.04
C SER A 176 -20.48 -7.55 -2.65
N SER A 177 -19.20 -7.89 -2.48
CA SER A 177 -18.38 -7.53 -1.31
C SER A 177 -17.07 -6.90 -1.77
N TYR A 178 -16.46 -6.14 -0.87
CA TYR A 178 -15.15 -5.50 -1.06
C TYR A 178 -14.18 -5.84 0.08
N SER A 179 -14.50 -6.82 0.94
CA SER A 179 -13.54 -7.33 1.92
C SER A 179 -12.35 -8.00 1.22
N GLN A 180 -11.17 -7.91 1.82
CA GLN A 180 -9.94 -8.44 1.23
C GLN A 180 -10.05 -9.93 0.91
N GLU A 181 -10.52 -10.76 1.84
CA GLU A 181 -10.81 -12.18 1.63
C GLU A 181 -11.67 -12.48 0.39
N PHE A 182 -12.74 -11.70 0.19
CA PHE A 182 -13.63 -11.87 -0.96
C PHE A 182 -12.91 -11.55 -2.26
N MET A 183 -12.12 -10.47 -2.27
CA MET A 183 -11.34 -10.07 -3.44
C MET A 183 -10.22 -11.07 -3.75
N VAL A 184 -9.49 -11.56 -2.73
CA VAL A 184 -8.47 -12.61 -2.87
C VAL A 184 -9.08 -13.87 -3.48
N ARG A 185 -10.22 -14.32 -2.97
CA ARG A 185 -10.95 -15.47 -3.53
C ARG A 185 -11.44 -15.20 -4.96
N ARG A 186 -11.93 -13.99 -5.25
CA ARG A 186 -12.54 -13.61 -6.54
C ARG A 186 -11.53 -13.35 -7.66
N PHE A 187 -10.33 -12.85 -7.35
CA PHE A 187 -9.32 -12.46 -8.33
C PHE A 187 -8.08 -13.37 -8.37
N LEU A 188 -7.70 -13.97 -7.23
CA LEU A 188 -6.50 -14.82 -7.11
C LEU A 188 -6.85 -16.31 -6.97
N GLY A 189 -8.12 -16.65 -6.73
CA GLY A 189 -8.57 -18.03 -6.49
C GLY A 189 -8.12 -18.64 -5.16
N LYS A 190 -7.58 -17.80 -4.24
CA LYS A 190 -6.96 -18.22 -2.99
C LYS A 190 -7.89 -18.07 -1.78
N SER A 191 -7.55 -18.79 -0.71
CA SER A 191 -7.88 -18.45 0.68
C SER A 191 -6.57 -18.33 1.46
N TYR A 192 -6.57 -17.51 2.52
CA TYR A 192 -5.38 -17.26 3.34
C TYR A 192 -5.80 -17.02 4.79
N ASN A 193 -4.82 -16.92 5.69
CA ASN A 193 -5.06 -16.53 7.08
C ASN A 193 -5.20 -15.00 7.18
N ALA A 194 -6.40 -14.50 6.90
CA ALA A 194 -6.77 -13.12 7.21
C ALA A 194 -6.71 -12.85 8.72
N HIS A 195 -6.56 -11.57 9.08
CA HIS A 195 -6.17 -11.15 10.43
C HIS A 195 -4.79 -11.71 10.80
N ASN A 196 -3.85 -11.50 9.87
CA ASN A 196 -2.43 -11.46 10.15
C ASN A 196 -1.78 -10.47 9.19
N ALA A 197 -1.29 -9.34 9.72
CA ALA A 197 -0.80 -8.22 8.91
C ALA A 197 0.24 -8.57 7.83
N VAL A 198 1.07 -9.63 8.02
CA VAL A 198 2.03 -10.08 6.99
C VAL A 198 1.31 -10.66 5.77
N GLU A 199 0.33 -11.52 6.01
CA GLU A 199 -0.41 -12.20 4.95
C GLU A 199 -1.48 -11.30 4.34
N ASP A 200 -2.10 -10.41 5.13
CA ASP A 200 -2.98 -9.36 4.62
C ASP A 200 -2.22 -8.37 3.71
N ALA A 201 -1.05 -7.87 4.11
CA ALA A 201 -0.20 -7.05 3.24
C ALA A 201 0.30 -7.82 1.99
N ARG A 202 0.63 -9.11 2.13
CA ARG A 202 1.07 -9.96 0.99
C ARG A 202 -0.04 -10.16 -0.02
N MET A 203 -1.24 -10.52 0.43
CA MET A 203 -2.39 -10.72 -0.43
C MET A 203 -2.83 -9.40 -1.08
N LEU A 204 -2.69 -8.27 -0.39
CA LEU A 204 -2.97 -6.96 -0.99
C LEU A 204 -1.98 -6.60 -2.10
N GLN A 205 -0.69 -6.93 -1.94
CA GLN A 205 0.29 -6.81 -3.02
C GLN A 205 -0.09 -7.66 -4.24
N GLU A 206 -0.47 -8.92 -4.03
CA GLU A 206 -0.92 -9.79 -5.13
C GLU A 206 -2.18 -9.23 -5.83
N LEU A 207 -3.15 -8.75 -5.07
CA LEU A 207 -4.36 -8.11 -5.61
C LEU A 207 -4.01 -6.88 -6.47
N TYR A 208 -3.15 -5.99 -5.98
CA TYR A 208 -2.74 -4.81 -6.73
C TYR A 208 -2.03 -5.17 -8.04
N LYS A 209 -1.15 -6.18 -8.02
CA LYS A 209 -0.45 -6.71 -9.21
C LYS A 209 -1.41 -7.38 -10.20
N ALA A 210 -2.46 -8.05 -9.72
CA ALA A 210 -3.51 -8.64 -10.56
C ALA A 210 -4.45 -7.57 -11.17
N TRP A 211 -4.78 -6.53 -10.41
CA TRP A 211 -5.67 -5.44 -10.85
C TRP A 211 -5.04 -4.49 -11.87
N ARG A 212 -3.70 -4.33 -11.86
CA ARG A 212 -2.94 -3.45 -12.76
C ARG A 212 -3.56 -2.03 -12.88
N PRO A 213 -3.78 -1.32 -11.75
CA PRO A 213 -4.48 -0.04 -11.75
C PRO A 213 -3.71 1.03 -12.52
N THR A 214 -4.44 1.91 -13.21
CA THR A 214 -3.82 3.07 -13.86
C THR A 214 -3.33 4.09 -12.83
N THR A 215 -2.31 4.88 -13.18
CA THR A 215 -1.80 5.98 -12.35
C THR A 215 -2.91 6.97 -11.94
N PHE A 216 -3.90 7.19 -12.81
CA PHE A 216 -5.10 7.99 -12.51
C PHE A 216 -5.97 7.33 -11.43
N SER A 217 -6.27 6.04 -11.56
CA SER A 217 -7.01 5.26 -10.55
C SER A 217 -6.33 5.29 -9.18
N VAL A 218 -5.00 5.13 -9.15
CA VAL A 218 -4.17 5.21 -7.93
C VAL A 218 -4.22 6.62 -7.33
N SER A 219 -4.02 7.66 -8.15
CA SER A 219 -4.00 9.05 -7.68
C SER A 219 -5.34 9.47 -7.07
N ASN A 220 -6.46 9.05 -7.64
CA ASN A 220 -7.81 9.35 -7.13
C ASN A 220 -8.13 8.66 -5.79
N CYS A 221 -7.34 7.65 -5.40
CA CYS A 221 -7.48 6.91 -4.15
C CYS A 221 -6.35 7.20 -3.14
N THR A 222 -5.46 8.14 -3.48
CA THR A 222 -4.29 8.53 -2.67
C THR A 222 -4.59 9.79 -1.85
N PHE A 223 -4.17 9.82 -0.58
CA PHE A 223 -4.23 10.98 0.30
C PHE A 223 -2.88 11.24 0.99
N ARG A 224 -2.59 12.51 1.31
CA ARG A 224 -1.26 12.93 1.83
C ARG A 224 -1.09 12.57 3.32
N ALA A 225 0.09 12.06 3.67
CA ALA A 225 0.53 11.82 5.05
C ALA A 225 0.67 13.09 5.92
N VAL A 226 0.45 14.27 5.33
CA VAL A 226 0.48 15.60 5.98
C VAL A 226 -0.92 16.08 6.39
N ARG A 227 -1.99 15.38 5.97
CA ARG A 227 -3.38 15.66 6.38
C ARG A 227 -4.15 14.36 6.61
N VAL A 228 -3.90 13.75 7.75
CA VAL A 228 -4.84 12.81 8.38
C VAL A 228 -5.62 13.64 9.40
N TYR A 229 -6.95 13.59 9.29
CA TYR A 229 -7.90 14.46 10.01
C TYR A 229 -8.31 13.83 11.34
#